data_AF-A0AAV2NMP2-F1
#
_entry.id   AF-A0AAV2NMP2-F1
#
_cell.length_a   1.000
_cell.length_b   1.000
_cell.length_c   1.000
_cell.angle_alpha   90.00
_cell.angle_beta   90.00
_cell.angle_gamma   90.00
#
_symmetry.space_group_name_H-M   'P 1'
#
loop_
_entity.id
_entity.type
_entity.pdbx_description
1 polymer ?
#
loop_
_entity_poly.entity_id
_entity_poly.type
_entity_poly.pdbx_seq_one_letter_code
_entity_poly.pdbx_strand_id
1 'polypeptide(L)'
;MSNIKVKKIKNCTLKVKSCEQVVPLNLYDGFTNYTIYVSPEVHAHATQDLSFASSLLDQHKTSLTKQASNALSTNIENKSPNVLNFDCLDVDSSDEVDSFIDEENIVNNNSNNLRLNWTSQKTQLLLHLYEKHSTSLDNGEIKNNRLFWKYLQQGMAKEGYKFTVEQLKTKINNLKKMFKDVQDHNAQSGNNRKTCEHYDILYNLFSKKPWIKPLSSAGSDIPMGKELEEELLSSKRKKLSTSDWKSEFVEEYKRDKQLTREETAEYRKQKLNILREIAEAMKK
;
A
#
# COMPACT_ATOMS: atom_id res chain seq x y z
N MET A 1 -70.22 13.50 -21.57
CA MET A 1 -69.56 13.14 -22.84
C MET A 1 -68.68 14.30 -23.26
N SER A 2 -67.36 14.17 -23.10
CA SER A 2 -66.40 15.27 -23.29
C SER A 2 -65.60 15.03 -24.57
N ASN A 3 -65.77 15.91 -25.56
CA ASN A 3 -65.11 15.86 -26.86
C ASN A 3 -63.62 16.22 -26.75
N ILE A 4 -62.73 15.33 -27.22
CA ILE A 4 -61.29 15.60 -27.39
C ILE A 4 -61.02 15.86 -28.88
N LYS A 5 -60.46 17.03 -29.22
CA LYS A 5 -59.98 17.35 -30.58
C LYS A 5 -58.46 17.14 -30.65
N VAL A 6 -58.02 16.29 -31.57
CA VAL A 6 -56.60 16.06 -31.87
C VAL A 6 -56.12 17.11 -32.89
N LYS A 7 -55.11 17.92 -32.52
CA LYS A 7 -54.42 18.83 -33.46
C LYS A 7 -53.34 18.07 -34.21
N LYS A 8 -53.37 18.14 -35.55
CA LYS A 8 -52.27 17.69 -36.43
C LYS A 8 -51.01 18.53 -36.17
N ILE A 9 -49.91 17.86 -35.85
CA ILE A 9 -48.58 18.47 -35.77
C ILE A 9 -48.03 18.58 -37.19
N LYS A 10 -47.59 19.78 -37.57
CA LYS A 10 -46.95 20.06 -38.87
C LYS A 10 -45.55 19.46 -38.88
N ASN A 11 -45.20 18.78 -39.97
CA ASN A 11 -43.86 18.25 -40.21
C ASN A 11 -42.81 19.37 -40.13
N CYS A 12 -41.91 19.28 -39.15
CA CYS A 12 -40.72 20.12 -39.07
C CYS A 12 -39.54 19.36 -39.66
N THR A 13 -39.10 19.77 -40.86
CA THR A 13 -37.83 19.38 -41.46
C THR A 13 -36.67 19.92 -40.63
N LEU A 14 -36.12 19.08 -39.75
CA LEU A 14 -34.86 19.33 -39.07
C LEU A 14 -33.72 19.07 -40.07
N LYS A 15 -33.04 20.13 -40.50
CA LYS A 15 -31.73 20.02 -41.16
C LYS A 15 -30.76 19.34 -40.20
N VAL A 16 -30.32 18.14 -40.56
CA VAL A 16 -29.27 17.40 -39.85
C VAL A 16 -28.00 18.23 -39.91
N LYS A 17 -27.65 18.88 -38.79
CA LYS A 17 -26.33 19.46 -38.59
C LYS A 17 -25.34 18.30 -38.47
N SER A 18 -24.22 18.42 -39.18
CA SER A 18 -23.02 17.59 -39.15
C SER A 18 -22.87 16.77 -37.86
N CYS A 19 -22.76 15.44 -37.98
CA CYS A 19 -22.35 14.57 -36.87
C CYS A 19 -21.03 15.09 -36.29
N GLU A 20 -21.09 15.59 -35.05
CA GLU A 20 -19.93 16.11 -34.33
C GLU A 20 -19.06 14.91 -33.91
N GLN A 21 -18.07 14.59 -34.74
CA GLN A 21 -17.19 13.45 -34.54
C GLN A 21 -16.27 13.74 -33.35
N VAL A 22 -16.57 13.17 -32.19
CA VAL A 22 -15.74 13.30 -30.97
C VAL A 22 -14.60 12.28 -30.98
N VAL A 23 -13.45 12.67 -30.46
CA VAL A 23 -12.24 11.86 -30.34
C VAL A 23 -11.76 11.78 -28.88
N PRO A 24 -11.21 10.65 -28.44
CA PRO A 24 -10.69 10.52 -27.07
C PRO A 24 -9.31 11.19 -26.94
N LEU A 25 -9.17 12.06 -25.93
CA LEU A 25 -7.92 12.68 -25.51
C LEU A 25 -7.52 12.14 -24.13
N ASN A 26 -6.31 11.58 -24.03
CA ASN A 26 -5.78 11.04 -22.77
C ASN A 26 -4.80 12.03 -22.14
N LEU A 27 -5.08 12.46 -20.91
CA LEU A 27 -4.26 13.40 -20.14
C LEU A 27 -3.82 12.77 -18.81
N TYR A 28 -2.59 13.07 -18.39
CA TYR A 28 -1.98 12.52 -17.17
C TYR A 28 -1.42 13.65 -16.30
N ASP A 29 -1.75 13.67 -15.00
CA ASP A 29 -1.24 14.69 -14.06
C ASP A 29 -0.15 14.18 -13.10
N GLY A 30 0.33 12.94 -13.27
CA GLY A 30 1.29 12.32 -12.34
C GLY A 30 0.67 11.27 -11.40
N PHE A 31 -0.65 11.30 -11.19
CA PHE A 31 -1.32 10.33 -10.31
C PHE A 31 -2.28 9.40 -11.05
N THR A 32 -3.02 9.96 -12.01
CA THR A 32 -4.16 9.31 -12.68
C THR A 32 -4.25 9.71 -14.16
N ASN A 33 -4.61 8.75 -15.02
CA ASN A 33 -4.91 9.00 -16.43
C ASN A 33 -6.40 9.34 -16.59
N TYR A 34 -6.69 10.39 -17.34
CA TYR A 34 -8.05 10.87 -17.64
C TYR A 34 -8.30 10.77 -19.13
N THR A 35 -9.43 10.19 -19.52
CA THR A 35 -9.89 10.14 -20.92
C THR A 35 -11.05 11.11 -21.08
N ILE A 36 -10.87 12.14 -21.91
CA ILE A 36 -11.87 13.19 -22.19
C ILE A 36 -12.24 13.10 -23.67
N TYR A 37 -13.53 13.06 -24.00
CA TYR A 37 -13.99 13.08 -25.38
C TYR A 37 -14.19 14.52 -25.83
N VAL A 38 -13.44 14.94 -26.85
CA VAL A 38 -13.41 16.32 -27.35
C VAL A 38 -13.55 16.35 -28.87
N SER A 39 -13.86 17.51 -29.45
CA SER A 39 -13.85 17.67 -30.91
C SER A 39 -12.43 17.55 -31.46
N PRO A 40 -12.25 17.24 -32.76
CA PRO A 40 -10.93 17.05 -33.35
C PRO A 40 -10.07 18.32 -33.31
N GLU A 41 -10.71 19.49 -33.40
CA GLU A 41 -10.07 20.81 -33.29
C GLU A 41 -9.49 21.04 -31.90
N VAL A 42 -10.26 20.72 -30.86
CA VAL A 42 -9.84 20.84 -29.45
C VAL A 42 -8.75 19.83 -29.12
N HIS A 43 -8.83 18.61 -29.67
CA HIS A 43 -7.77 17.61 -29.54
C HIS A 43 -6.45 18.13 -30.12
N ALA A 44 -6.45 18.65 -31.35
CA ALA A 44 -5.24 19.19 -31.97
C ALA A 44 -4.65 20.36 -31.17
N HIS A 45 -5.50 21.27 -30.69
CA HIS A 45 -5.05 22.39 -29.86
C HIS A 45 -4.43 21.91 -28.54
N ALA A 46 -5.07 20.97 -27.85
CA ALA A 46 -4.54 20.40 -26.60
C ALA A 46 -3.24 19.60 -26.79
N THR A 47 -2.98 19.04 -27.97
CA THR A 47 -1.69 18.39 -28.25
C THR A 47 -0.55 19.39 -28.48
N GLN A 48 -0.86 20.63 -28.87
CA GLN A 48 0.13 21.66 -29.17
C GLN A 48 0.37 22.61 -27.99
N ASP A 49 -0.69 22.92 -27.22
CA ASP A 49 -0.64 23.83 -26.08
C ASP A 49 -0.86 23.08 -24.75
N LEU A 50 0.22 22.95 -23.98
CA LEU A 50 0.21 22.30 -22.67
C LEU A 50 -0.62 23.06 -21.62
N SER A 51 -0.67 24.40 -21.71
CA SER A 51 -1.43 25.22 -20.78
C SER A 51 -2.93 25.02 -21.00
N PHE A 52 -3.36 24.94 -22.26
CA PHE A 52 -4.71 24.60 -22.63
C PHE A 52 -5.09 23.17 -22.20
N ALA A 53 -4.21 22.18 -22.42
CA ALA A 53 -4.44 20.81 -21.98
C ALA A 53 -4.61 20.71 -20.45
N SER A 54 -3.80 21.45 -19.69
CA SER A 54 -3.90 21.51 -18.22
C SER A 54 -5.22 22.15 -17.78
N SER A 55 -5.60 23.28 -18.38
CA SER A 55 -6.86 23.95 -18.11
C SER A 55 -8.08 23.07 -18.42
N LEU A 56 -8.03 22.36 -19.55
CA LEU A 56 -9.06 21.41 -19.96
C LEU A 56 -9.22 20.27 -18.95
N LEU A 57 -8.10 19.77 -18.40
CA LEU A 57 -8.10 18.74 -17.38
C LEU A 57 -8.70 19.25 -16.05
N ASP A 58 -8.35 20.46 -15.63
CA ASP A 58 -8.90 21.07 -14.42
C ASP A 58 -10.40 21.35 -14.56
N GLN A 59 -10.85 21.80 -15.72
CA GLN A 59 -12.27 21.96 -16.03
C GLN A 59 -13.00 20.60 -15.93
N HIS A 60 -12.40 19.53 -16.45
CA HIS A 60 -12.97 18.19 -16.34
C HIS A 60 -13.07 17.71 -14.88
N LYS A 61 -12.03 17.92 -14.08
CA LYS A 61 -12.03 17.62 -12.63
C LYS A 61 -13.12 18.38 -11.88
N THR A 62 -13.26 19.68 -12.13
CA THR A 62 -14.31 20.50 -11.46
C THR A 62 -15.72 20.07 -11.86
N SER A 63 -15.94 19.65 -13.12
CA SER A 63 -17.22 19.10 -13.57
C SER A 63 -17.59 17.81 -12.85
N LEU A 64 -16.61 16.90 -12.67
CA LEU A 64 -16.79 15.67 -11.89
C LEU A 64 -17.17 15.95 -10.43
N THR A 65 -16.50 16.92 -9.79
CA THR A 65 -16.82 17.33 -8.40
C THR A 65 -18.23 17.93 -8.30
N LYS A 66 -18.65 18.74 -9.27
CA LYS A 66 -20.01 19.32 -9.32
C LYS A 66 -21.08 18.25 -9.53
N GLN A 67 -20.81 17.23 -10.35
CA GLN A 67 -21.72 16.08 -10.49
C GLN A 67 -21.83 15.30 -9.18
N ALA A 68 -20.72 15.13 -8.45
CA ALA A 68 -20.72 14.48 -7.14
C ALA A 68 -21.50 15.28 -6.08
N SER A 69 -21.41 16.62 -6.08
CA SER A 69 -22.20 17.46 -5.16
C SER A 69 -23.69 17.45 -5.47
N ASN A 70 -24.07 17.38 -6.75
CA ASN A 70 -25.48 17.32 -7.15
C ASN A 70 -26.14 15.96 -6.87
N ALA A 71 -25.36 14.91 -6.62
CA ALA A 71 -25.85 13.61 -6.17
C ALA A 71 -26.14 13.57 -4.64
N LEU A 72 -25.77 14.62 -3.89
CA LEU A 72 -26.00 14.75 -2.46
C LEU A 72 -27.06 15.84 -2.20
N SER A 73 -28.34 15.49 -2.37
CA SER A 73 -29.46 16.30 -1.87
C SER A 73 -30.69 15.45 -1.58
N THR A 74 -30.64 14.73 -0.44
CA THR A 74 -31.72 14.73 0.56
C THR A 74 -31.06 14.59 1.93
N ASN A 75 -30.58 15.71 2.48
CA ASN A 75 -30.80 16.15 3.86
C ASN A 75 -29.80 17.27 4.17
N ILE A 76 -30.37 18.45 4.27
CA ILE A 76 -29.77 19.67 4.78
C ILE A 76 -29.56 19.46 6.27
N GLU A 77 -28.34 19.64 6.76
CA GLU A 77 -28.12 20.44 7.97
C GLU A 77 -26.74 21.10 7.91
N ASN A 78 -26.80 22.42 7.97
CA ASN A 78 -25.67 23.32 7.92
C ASN A 78 -24.94 23.32 9.27
N LYS A 79 -23.61 23.22 9.25
CA LYS A 79 -22.79 24.19 10.00
C LYS A 79 -21.39 24.33 9.41
N SER A 80 -21.13 25.59 9.01
CA SER A 80 -19.88 26.16 8.52
C SER A 80 -18.75 26.03 9.56
N PRO A 81 -17.47 26.17 9.14
CA PRO A 81 -16.31 25.97 9.99
C PRO A 81 -15.97 27.26 10.76
N ASN A 82 -15.53 27.13 12.02
CA ASN A 82 -14.83 28.19 12.72
C ASN A 82 -13.45 27.69 13.13
N VAL A 83 -12.45 28.34 12.55
CA VAL A 83 -11.04 28.32 12.95
C VAL A 83 -10.87 29.34 14.07
N LEU A 84 -10.35 28.94 15.24
CA LEU A 84 -9.56 29.81 16.12
C LEU A 84 -8.50 28.97 16.85
N ASN A 85 -7.25 29.41 16.71
CA ASN A 85 -6.08 29.10 17.54
C ASN A 85 -6.39 29.20 19.05
N PHE A 86 -5.73 28.39 19.90
CA PHE A 86 -4.78 28.86 20.92
C PHE A 86 -4.14 27.68 21.69
N ASP A 87 -2.81 27.66 21.63
CA ASP A 87 -1.78 27.27 22.59
C ASP A 87 -1.57 25.88 23.20
N CYS A 88 -0.26 25.63 23.26
CA CYS A 88 0.55 24.59 23.86
C CYS A 88 0.49 24.58 25.40
N LEU A 89 0.52 23.37 26.00
CA LEU A 89 1.15 23.13 27.30
C LEU A 89 1.84 21.75 27.28
N ASP A 90 3.16 21.78 27.47
CA ASP A 90 4.01 20.65 27.84
C ASP A 90 3.69 20.20 29.28
N VAL A 91 3.45 18.89 29.51
CA VAL A 91 3.83 18.20 30.76
C VAL A 91 4.20 16.75 30.44
N ASP A 92 5.44 16.45 30.80
CA ASP A 92 6.15 15.19 30.86
C ASP A 92 5.61 14.25 31.95
N SER A 93 5.61 12.93 31.71
CA SER A 93 6.04 11.88 32.65
C SER A 93 5.49 10.49 32.29
N SER A 94 6.40 9.52 32.33
CA SER A 94 6.26 8.06 32.25
C SER A 94 5.22 7.45 33.20
N ASP A 95 4.54 6.38 32.78
CA ASP A 95 4.70 5.01 33.33
C ASP A 95 3.65 4.02 32.77
N GLU A 96 3.99 2.73 32.89
CA GLU A 96 3.37 1.54 32.32
C GLU A 96 1.94 1.19 32.82
N VAL A 97 1.38 0.13 32.19
CA VAL A 97 0.19 -0.69 32.52
C VAL A 97 -1.17 -0.02 32.27
N ASP A 98 -2.23 -0.65 31.75
CA ASP A 98 -2.72 -2.02 31.88
C ASP A 98 -3.74 -2.32 30.75
N SER A 99 -3.92 -3.60 30.45
CA SER A 99 -5.01 -4.18 29.66
C SER A 99 -6.37 -4.04 30.35
N PHE A 100 -7.39 -3.47 29.69
CA PHE A 100 -8.78 -3.77 30.02
C PHE A 100 -9.66 -3.89 28.77
N ILE A 101 -10.30 -5.06 28.66
CA ILE A 101 -11.50 -5.31 27.86
C ILE A 101 -12.64 -4.71 28.67
N ASP A 102 -13.45 -3.86 28.06
CA ASP A 102 -14.81 -3.59 28.55
C ASP A 102 -15.80 -3.75 27.40
N GLU A 103 -16.69 -4.72 27.62
CA GLU A 103 -17.84 -5.06 26.80
C GLU A 103 -19.08 -4.38 27.41
N GLU A 104 -19.91 -3.83 26.52
CA GLU A 104 -21.28 -3.33 26.69
C GLU A 104 -21.58 -2.06 27.52
N ASN A 105 -21.93 -1.00 26.79
CA ASN A 105 -23.08 -0.17 27.15
C ASN A 105 -23.86 0.20 25.87
N ILE A 106 -25.09 -0.31 25.76
CA ILE A 106 -25.99 -0.14 24.62
C ILE A 106 -26.60 1.27 24.66
N VAL A 107 -26.29 2.09 23.66
CA VAL A 107 -27.09 3.27 23.31
C VAL A 107 -27.38 3.28 21.81
N ASN A 108 -28.67 3.12 21.51
CA ASN A 108 -29.31 3.29 20.22
C ASN A 108 -29.09 4.71 19.66
N ASN A 109 -28.41 4.83 18.51
CA ASN A 109 -28.94 5.44 17.28
C ASN A 109 -27.82 5.80 16.29
N ASN A 110 -27.63 4.88 15.34
CA ASN A 110 -27.27 5.02 13.92
C ASN A 110 -26.28 6.10 13.43
N SER A 111 -25.22 5.54 12.81
CA SER A 111 -24.26 6.13 11.86
C SER A 111 -23.09 6.85 12.51
N ASN A 112 -21.96 6.14 12.69
CA ASN A 112 -20.57 6.62 12.45
C ASN A 112 -19.48 5.69 13.01
N ASN A 113 -19.61 4.37 12.83
CA ASN A 113 -18.46 3.45 12.90
C ASN A 113 -18.79 2.14 12.17
N LEU A 114 -18.77 2.18 10.83
CA LEU A 114 -18.73 0.95 10.05
C LEU A 114 -17.34 0.33 10.27
N ARG A 115 -17.18 -0.43 11.36
CA ARG A 115 -16.22 -1.53 11.38
C ARG A 115 -16.46 -2.30 10.09
N LEU A 116 -15.51 -2.25 9.16
CA LEU A 116 -15.61 -2.91 7.86
C LEU A 116 -16.01 -4.35 8.09
N ASN A 117 -17.28 -4.68 7.83
CA ASN A 117 -17.80 -5.98 8.20
C ASN A 117 -17.28 -7.03 7.20
N TRP A 118 -16.15 -7.64 7.57
CA TRP A 118 -15.52 -8.74 6.87
C TRP A 118 -16.28 -10.03 7.20
N THR A 119 -17.32 -10.30 6.42
CA THR A 119 -18.01 -11.59 6.51
C THR A 119 -17.14 -12.71 5.96
N SER A 120 -17.45 -13.94 6.37
CA SER A 120 -16.77 -15.16 5.92
C SER A 120 -16.70 -15.24 4.38
N GLN A 121 -17.83 -14.96 3.69
CA GLN A 121 -17.93 -14.93 2.23
C GLN A 121 -17.00 -13.91 1.57
N LYS A 122 -16.93 -12.67 2.10
CA LYS A 122 -16.04 -11.62 1.58
C LYS A 122 -14.58 -12.00 1.74
N THR A 123 -14.25 -12.63 2.86
CA THR A 123 -12.87 -13.07 3.16
C THR A 123 -12.47 -14.23 2.25
N GLN A 124 -13.35 -15.20 2.04
CA GLN A 124 -13.12 -16.31 1.08
C GLN A 124 -12.91 -15.77 -0.33
N LEU A 125 -13.78 -14.88 -0.82
CA LEU A 125 -13.63 -14.27 -2.14
C LEU A 125 -12.29 -13.55 -2.28
N LEU A 126 -11.91 -12.76 -1.28
CA LEU A 126 -10.62 -12.07 -1.28
C LEU A 126 -9.44 -13.04 -1.36
N LEU A 127 -9.48 -14.14 -0.61
CA LEU A 127 -8.43 -15.16 -0.61
C LEU A 127 -8.35 -15.89 -1.97
N HIS A 128 -9.48 -16.24 -2.58
CA HIS A 128 -9.50 -16.87 -3.90
C HIS A 128 -8.95 -15.94 -5.00
N LEU A 129 -9.34 -14.66 -4.98
CA LEU A 129 -8.78 -13.67 -5.90
C LEU A 129 -7.28 -13.49 -5.68
N TYR A 130 -6.84 -13.46 -4.42
CA TYR A 130 -5.41 -13.38 -4.08
C TYR A 130 -4.64 -14.58 -4.61
N GLU A 131 -5.14 -15.80 -4.41
CA GLU A 131 -4.53 -17.04 -4.91
C GLU A 131 -4.37 -16.98 -6.43
N LYS A 132 -5.45 -16.70 -7.16
CA LYS A 132 -5.47 -16.58 -8.61
C LYS A 132 -4.40 -15.61 -9.12
N HIS A 133 -4.35 -14.40 -8.58
CA HIS A 133 -3.41 -13.38 -9.04
C HIS A 133 -1.99 -13.54 -8.49
N SER A 134 -1.80 -14.31 -7.41
CA SER A 134 -0.46 -14.58 -6.85
C SER A 134 0.36 -15.48 -7.77
N THR A 135 -0.28 -16.44 -8.45
CA THR A 135 0.38 -17.27 -9.46
C THR A 135 0.84 -16.45 -10.67
N SER A 136 0.03 -15.49 -11.12
CA SER A 136 0.42 -14.51 -12.15
C SER A 136 1.59 -13.61 -11.73
N LEU A 137 1.78 -13.37 -10.42
CA LEU A 137 2.94 -12.64 -9.90
C LEU A 137 4.20 -13.51 -9.94
N ASP A 138 4.09 -14.76 -9.49
CA ASP A 138 5.19 -15.73 -9.50
C ASP A 138 5.61 -16.08 -10.96
N ASN A 139 4.67 -16.03 -11.92
CA ASN A 139 4.91 -16.21 -13.35
C ASN A 139 5.40 -14.93 -14.08
N GLY A 140 5.48 -13.79 -13.38
CA GLY A 140 5.97 -12.52 -13.95
C GLY A 140 5.00 -11.78 -14.88
N GLU A 141 3.74 -12.23 -15.01
CA GLU A 141 2.71 -11.58 -15.83
C GLU A 141 2.33 -10.20 -15.26
N ILE A 142 2.28 -10.08 -13.93
CA ILE A 142 2.00 -8.83 -13.23
C ILE A 142 3.32 -8.24 -12.73
N LYS A 143 3.92 -7.34 -13.51
CA LYS A 143 5.21 -6.71 -13.17
C LYS A 143 5.16 -5.75 -11.98
N ASN A 144 3.97 -5.27 -11.61
CA ASN A 144 3.83 -4.21 -10.60
C ASN A 144 2.85 -4.60 -9.48
N ASN A 145 3.35 -4.59 -8.25
CA ASN A 145 2.57 -4.84 -7.03
C ASN A 145 1.33 -3.91 -6.92
N ARG A 146 1.44 -2.65 -7.39
CA ARG A 146 0.30 -1.72 -7.45
C ARG A 146 -0.84 -2.23 -8.33
N LEU A 147 -0.52 -2.83 -9.47
CA LEU A 147 -1.51 -3.39 -10.40
C LEU A 147 -2.17 -4.63 -9.82
N PHE A 148 -1.40 -5.48 -9.13
CA PHE A 148 -1.92 -6.64 -8.42
C PHE A 148 -3.08 -6.25 -7.48
N TRP A 149 -2.88 -5.27 -6.61
CA TRP A 149 -3.93 -4.84 -5.68
C TRP A 149 -5.12 -4.18 -6.37
N LYS A 150 -4.90 -3.52 -7.51
CA LYS A 150 -5.97 -2.95 -8.32
C LYS A 150 -6.85 -4.04 -8.94
N TYR A 151 -6.27 -5.16 -9.39
CA TYR A 151 -7.05 -6.30 -9.87
C TYR A 151 -7.86 -6.95 -8.77
N LEU A 152 -7.30 -7.09 -7.56
CA LEU A 152 -8.05 -7.58 -6.40
C LEU A 152 -9.23 -6.64 -6.07
N GLN A 153 -8.99 -5.33 -6.06
CA GLN A 153 -10.05 -4.32 -5.86
C GLN A 153 -11.16 -4.44 -6.90
N GLN A 154 -10.79 -4.57 -8.19
CA GLN A 154 -11.75 -4.72 -9.27
C GLN A 154 -12.53 -6.05 -9.17
N GLY A 155 -11.86 -7.15 -8.81
CA GLY A 155 -12.50 -8.45 -8.60
C GLY A 155 -13.54 -8.40 -7.49
N MET A 156 -13.20 -7.79 -6.34
CA MET A 156 -14.15 -7.59 -5.24
C MET A 156 -15.33 -6.71 -5.66
N ALA A 157 -15.08 -5.64 -6.44
CA ALA A 157 -16.12 -4.73 -6.91
C ALA A 157 -17.09 -5.38 -7.91
N LYS A 158 -16.62 -6.33 -8.73
CA LYS A 158 -17.47 -7.10 -9.67
C LYS A 158 -18.53 -7.94 -8.94
N GLU A 159 -18.18 -8.48 -7.78
CA GLU A 159 -19.10 -9.22 -6.90
C GLU A 159 -19.94 -8.29 -6.01
N GLY A 160 -19.92 -6.98 -6.25
CA GLY A 160 -20.71 -5.99 -5.51
C GLY A 160 -20.09 -5.51 -4.21
N TYR A 161 -18.88 -5.95 -3.85
CA TYR A 161 -18.20 -5.52 -2.64
C TYR A 161 -17.29 -4.32 -2.88
N LYS A 162 -17.62 -3.19 -2.24
CA LYS A 162 -16.85 -1.94 -2.36
C LYS A 162 -15.80 -1.87 -1.26
N PHE A 163 -14.54 -2.12 -1.62
CA PHE A 163 -13.39 -1.96 -0.74
C PHE A 163 -12.29 -1.11 -1.40
N THR A 164 -11.57 -0.35 -0.57
CA THR A 164 -10.35 0.35 -0.98
C THR A 164 -9.17 -0.62 -0.99
N VAL A 165 -8.19 -0.39 -1.87
CA VAL A 165 -6.94 -1.17 -1.92
C VAL A 165 -6.30 -1.31 -0.54
N GLU A 166 -6.26 -0.24 0.25
CA GLU A 166 -5.64 -0.26 1.58
C GLU A 166 -6.38 -1.21 2.53
N GLN A 167 -7.71 -1.24 2.49
CA GLN A 167 -8.52 -2.15 3.30
C GLN A 167 -8.24 -3.62 2.93
N LEU A 168 -8.06 -3.92 1.64
CA LEU A 168 -7.70 -5.26 1.18
C LEU A 168 -6.30 -5.66 1.66
N LYS A 169 -5.33 -4.75 1.59
CA LYS A 169 -3.97 -4.98 2.09
C LYS A 169 -3.98 -5.25 3.59
N THR A 170 -4.62 -4.39 4.37
CA THR A 170 -4.74 -4.55 5.83
C THR A 170 -5.38 -5.89 6.16
N LYS A 171 -6.47 -6.27 5.48
CA LYS A 171 -7.12 -7.57 5.71
C LYS A 171 -6.19 -8.74 5.40
N ILE A 172 -5.52 -8.74 4.26
CA ILE A 172 -4.56 -9.80 3.90
C ILE A 172 -3.40 -9.86 4.90
N ASN A 173 -2.86 -8.73 5.33
CA ASN A 173 -1.78 -8.69 6.32
C ASN A 173 -2.23 -9.26 7.66
N ASN A 174 -3.44 -8.93 8.11
CA ASN A 174 -4.02 -9.49 9.33
C ASN A 174 -4.22 -11.01 9.21
N LEU A 175 -4.69 -11.51 8.07
CA LEU A 175 -4.82 -12.95 7.83
C LEU A 175 -3.47 -13.66 7.83
N LYS A 176 -2.44 -13.06 7.23
CA LYS A 176 -1.08 -13.59 7.25
C LYS A 176 -0.51 -13.66 8.67
N LYS A 177 -0.70 -12.60 9.46
CA LYS A 177 -0.27 -12.55 10.86
C LYS A 177 -0.98 -13.62 11.68
N MET A 178 -2.31 -13.66 11.64
CA MET A 178 -3.12 -14.67 12.35
C MET A 178 -2.71 -16.09 11.97
N PHE A 179 -2.51 -16.38 10.68
CA PHE A 179 -2.06 -17.70 10.24
C PHE A 179 -0.68 -18.04 10.79
N LYS A 180 0.26 -17.09 10.77
CA LYS A 180 1.58 -17.28 11.36
C LYS A 180 1.52 -17.53 12.86
N ASP A 181 0.75 -16.73 13.60
CA ASP A 181 0.59 -16.88 15.04
C ASP A 181 0.05 -18.28 15.40
N VAL A 182 -0.89 -18.82 14.60
CA VAL A 182 -1.39 -20.20 14.75
C VAL A 182 -0.30 -21.24 14.43
N GLN A 183 0.48 -21.05 13.37
CA GLN A 183 1.58 -21.96 13.03
C GLN A 183 2.65 -21.98 14.13
N ASP A 184 3.06 -20.81 14.62
CA ASP A 184 4.09 -20.65 15.64
C ASP A 184 3.61 -21.27 16.98
N HIS A 185 2.35 -21.02 17.35
CA HIS A 185 1.74 -21.65 18.54
C HIS A 185 1.72 -23.18 18.45
N ASN A 186 1.36 -23.73 17.28
CA ASN A 186 1.26 -25.16 17.06
C ASN A 186 2.63 -25.85 16.90
N ALA A 187 3.69 -25.10 16.62
CA ALA A 187 5.05 -25.61 16.54
C ALA A 187 5.70 -25.78 17.92
N GLN A 188 5.18 -25.12 18.95
CA GLN A 188 5.69 -25.23 20.32
C GLN A 188 5.24 -26.54 20.98
N SER A 189 6.20 -27.27 21.56
CA SER A 189 5.93 -28.52 22.28
C SER A 189 5.09 -28.25 23.53
N GLY A 190 4.13 -29.14 23.81
CA GLY A 190 3.23 -29.03 24.98
C GLY A 190 1.99 -28.15 24.77
N ASN A 191 1.89 -27.43 23.65
CA ASN A 191 0.69 -26.64 23.33
C ASN A 191 -0.45 -27.49 22.75
N ASN A 192 -1.68 -27.12 23.10
CA ASN A 192 -2.88 -27.62 22.41
C ASN A 192 -2.95 -27.07 20.99
N ARG A 193 -3.42 -27.88 20.04
CA ARG A 193 -3.61 -27.44 18.66
C ARG A 193 -4.64 -26.32 18.57
N LYS A 194 -4.27 -25.21 17.94
CA LYS A 194 -5.16 -24.12 17.55
C LYS A 194 -5.43 -24.14 16.05
N THR A 195 -6.61 -23.66 15.67
CA THR A 195 -6.99 -23.41 14.27
C THR A 195 -7.58 -22.00 14.16
N CYS A 196 -7.78 -21.53 12.93
CA CYS A 196 -8.40 -20.23 12.66
C CYS A 196 -9.45 -20.32 11.54
N GLU A 197 -10.24 -19.26 11.39
CA GLU A 197 -11.21 -19.18 10.30
C GLU A 197 -10.46 -19.22 8.95
N HIS A 198 -10.99 -20.02 8.01
CA HIS A 198 -10.39 -20.24 6.69
C HIS A 198 -9.00 -20.87 6.71
N TYR A 199 -8.66 -21.62 7.78
CA TYR A 199 -7.34 -22.25 7.93
C TYR A 199 -6.92 -23.05 6.70
N ASP A 200 -7.80 -23.85 6.10
CA ASP A 200 -7.45 -24.69 4.94
C ASP A 200 -6.99 -23.88 3.72
N ILE A 201 -7.71 -22.78 3.43
CA ILE A 201 -7.38 -21.88 2.32
C ILE A 201 -6.04 -21.18 2.61
N LEU A 202 -5.86 -20.68 3.84
CA LEU A 202 -4.62 -20.02 4.27
C LEU A 202 -3.43 -20.98 4.25
N TYR A 203 -3.63 -22.23 4.67
CA TYR A 203 -2.61 -23.26 4.68
C TYR A 203 -2.15 -23.57 3.26
N ASN A 204 -3.08 -23.80 2.33
CA ASN A 204 -2.73 -24.07 0.93
C ASN A 204 -1.92 -22.92 0.31
N LEU A 205 -2.28 -21.68 0.65
CA LEU A 205 -1.69 -20.49 0.05
C LEU A 205 -0.33 -20.10 0.65
N PHE A 206 -0.15 -20.26 1.97
CA PHE A 206 0.99 -19.70 2.70
C PHE A 206 1.94 -20.74 3.32
N SER A 207 1.54 -21.99 3.51
CA SER A 207 2.36 -23.01 4.20
C SER A 207 3.77 -23.21 3.63
N LYS A 208 3.93 -23.04 2.32
CA LYS A 208 5.21 -23.19 1.60
C LYS A 208 6.06 -21.92 1.56
N LYS A 209 5.56 -20.79 2.08
CA LYS A 209 6.27 -19.51 1.99
C LYS A 209 7.34 -19.41 3.10
N PRO A 210 8.53 -18.87 2.80
CA PRO A 210 9.68 -18.88 3.71
C PRO A 210 9.50 -18.04 4.98
N TRP A 211 8.52 -17.13 5.02
CA TRP A 211 8.22 -16.30 6.19
C TRP A 211 7.34 -17.01 7.25
N ILE A 212 6.82 -18.20 6.93
CA ILE A 212 6.10 -19.09 7.86
C ILE A 212 7.04 -20.10 8.50
N LYS A 213 7.82 -20.83 7.70
CA LYS A 213 8.87 -21.73 8.21
C LYS A 213 10.23 -21.18 7.80
N PRO A 214 11.01 -20.59 8.72
CA PRO A 214 12.34 -20.12 8.39
C PRO A 214 13.24 -21.30 8.01
N LEU A 215 14.12 -21.11 7.02
CA LEU A 215 15.04 -22.16 6.55
C LEU A 215 16.03 -22.61 7.64
N SER A 216 16.30 -21.76 8.62
CA SER A 216 17.06 -22.10 9.82
C SER A 216 16.57 -21.24 10.96
N SER A 217 16.30 -21.86 12.10
CA SER A 217 16.06 -21.17 13.35
C SER A 217 17.39 -21.07 14.09
N ALA A 218 17.90 -19.85 14.28
CA ALA A 218 19.08 -19.63 15.10
C ALA A 218 18.64 -19.59 16.57
N GLY A 219 18.78 -20.72 17.27
CA GLY A 219 18.56 -20.80 18.71
C GLY A 219 19.84 -20.47 19.48
N SER A 220 19.70 -19.75 20.60
CA SER A 220 20.81 -19.52 21.55
C SER A 220 21.18 -20.77 22.34
N ASP A 221 20.28 -21.75 22.45
CA ASP A 221 20.45 -22.98 23.22
C ASP A 221 20.34 -24.21 22.30
N ILE A 222 21.44 -24.54 21.62
CA ILE A 222 21.63 -25.88 21.06
C ILE A 222 22.64 -26.58 21.97
N PRO A 223 22.23 -27.57 22.77
CA PRO A 223 23.19 -28.49 23.36
C PRO A 223 23.93 -29.17 22.21
N MET A 224 25.26 -29.03 22.20
CA MET A 224 26.12 -29.72 21.25
C MET A 224 25.95 -31.24 21.43
N GLY A 225 25.07 -31.87 20.65
CA GLY A 225 24.97 -33.32 20.61
C GLY A 225 23.58 -33.88 20.33
N LYS A 226 23.34 -34.25 19.06
CA LYS A 226 23.27 -35.64 18.60
C LYS A 226 22.96 -35.63 17.11
N GLU A 227 23.86 -36.26 16.34
CA GLU A 227 23.61 -36.67 14.95
C GLU A 227 22.30 -37.45 14.88
N LEU A 228 21.38 -36.98 14.05
CA LEU A 228 20.34 -37.82 13.50
C LEU A 228 20.61 -37.92 12.00
N GLU A 229 20.93 -39.13 11.59
CA GLU A 229 21.08 -39.56 10.21
C GLU A 229 19.75 -39.41 9.48
N GLU A 230 19.73 -38.56 8.45
CA GLU A 230 18.78 -38.69 7.34
C GLU A 230 19.58 -38.71 6.03
N GLU A 231 19.77 -39.92 5.49
CA GLU A 231 20.05 -40.12 4.08
C GLU A 231 18.85 -39.64 3.24
N LEU A 232 19.10 -38.78 2.26
CA LEU A 232 18.95 -39.11 0.84
C LEU A 232 19.32 -37.92 -0.08
N LEU A 233 20.39 -38.14 -0.87
CA LEU A 233 20.68 -37.69 -2.25
C LEU A 233 20.66 -36.16 -2.55
N SER A 234 21.65 -35.53 -3.20
CA SER A 234 22.81 -35.96 -3.98
C SER A 234 23.75 -34.75 -4.21
N SER A 235 24.98 -35.03 -4.65
CA SER A 235 26.02 -34.10 -5.14
C SER A 235 26.92 -33.44 -4.08
N LYS A 236 27.98 -34.19 -3.71
CA LYS A 236 29.22 -33.67 -3.12
C LYS A 236 29.81 -32.57 -4.01
N ARG A 237 29.56 -31.30 -3.69
CA ARG A 237 30.49 -30.22 -4.03
C ARG A 237 31.53 -30.14 -2.92
N LYS A 238 32.80 -30.27 -3.30
CA LYS A 238 33.93 -29.99 -2.41
C LYS A 238 33.72 -28.58 -1.83
N LYS A 239 33.41 -28.48 -0.54
CA LYS A 239 33.41 -27.21 0.22
C LYS A 239 34.86 -26.73 0.26
N LEU A 240 35.23 -25.90 -0.70
CA LEU A 240 36.41 -25.07 -0.59
C LEU A 240 36.02 -23.83 0.20
N SER A 241 36.81 -23.54 1.25
CA SER A 241 36.71 -22.47 2.24
C SER A 241 35.89 -21.23 1.84
N THR A 242 34.59 -21.24 2.17
CA THR A 242 33.73 -20.04 2.19
C THR A 242 33.97 -19.14 3.42
N SER A 243 34.93 -19.50 4.29
CA SER A 243 35.27 -18.77 5.51
C SER A 243 36.35 -17.71 5.31
N ASP A 244 37.29 -17.92 4.40
CA ASP A 244 38.45 -17.01 4.26
C ASP A 244 38.07 -15.68 3.59
N TRP A 245 37.29 -15.72 2.51
CA TRP A 245 36.85 -14.50 1.82
C TRP A 245 35.95 -13.61 2.70
N LYS A 246 35.18 -14.23 3.62
CA LYS A 246 34.33 -13.48 4.56
C LYS A 246 35.17 -12.78 5.63
N SER A 247 36.21 -13.44 6.12
CA SER A 247 37.14 -12.86 7.09
C SER A 247 37.94 -11.73 6.46
N GLU A 248 38.41 -11.90 5.22
CA GLU A 248 39.16 -10.87 4.49
C GLU A 248 38.30 -9.63 4.23
N PHE A 249 37.06 -9.80 3.79
CA PHE A 249 36.11 -8.71 3.59
C PHE A 249 35.82 -7.93 4.89
N VAL A 250 35.64 -8.64 6.01
CA VAL A 250 35.39 -8.00 7.31
C VAL A 250 36.61 -7.21 7.78
N GLU A 251 37.82 -7.73 7.58
CA GLU A 251 39.05 -7.02 7.93
C GLU A 251 39.31 -5.81 7.00
N GLU A 252 39.03 -5.94 5.71
CA GLU A 252 39.10 -4.81 4.75
C GLU A 252 38.14 -3.69 5.15
N TYR A 253 36.89 -4.01 5.46
CA TYR A 253 35.92 -3.03 5.95
C TYR A 253 36.36 -2.32 7.24
N LYS A 254 37.02 -3.04 8.17
CA LYS A 254 37.58 -2.44 9.39
C LYS A 254 38.72 -1.48 9.09
N ARG A 255 39.60 -1.81 8.14
CA ARG A 255 40.70 -0.92 7.71
C ARG A 255 40.19 0.36 7.08
N ASP A 256 39.20 0.27 6.19
CA ASP A 256 38.59 1.46 5.57
C ASP A 256 37.94 2.38 6.60
N LYS A 257 37.23 1.80 7.59
CA LYS A 257 36.69 2.56 8.71
C LYS A 257 37.78 3.24 9.55
N GLN A 258 38.95 2.64 9.66
CA GLN A 258 40.07 3.21 10.40
C GLN A 258 40.75 4.35 9.63
N LEU A 259 40.98 4.17 8.32
CA LEU A 259 41.53 5.20 7.43
C LEU A 259 40.67 6.46 7.44
N THR A 260 39.35 6.33 7.27
CA THR A 260 38.45 7.49 7.30
C THR A 260 38.48 8.26 8.63
N ARG A 261 38.70 7.58 9.76
CA ARG A 261 38.88 8.21 11.07
C ARG A 261 40.22 8.94 11.16
N GLU A 262 41.28 8.34 10.64
CA GLU A 262 42.63 8.90 10.60
C GLU A 262 42.68 10.15 9.71
N GLU A 263 42.14 10.08 8.49
CA GLU A 263 41.99 11.22 7.58
C GLU A 263 41.23 12.38 8.24
N THR A 264 40.13 12.07 8.94
CA THR A 264 39.35 13.09 9.67
C THR A 264 40.16 13.70 10.82
N ALA A 265 40.95 12.90 11.54
CA ALA A 265 41.79 13.37 12.63
C ALA A 265 42.95 14.23 12.13
N GLU A 266 43.58 13.84 11.02
CA GLU A 266 44.64 14.60 10.35
C GLU A 266 44.12 15.93 9.83
N TYR A 267 42.97 15.94 9.16
CA TYR A 267 42.33 17.18 8.72
C TYR A 267 42.10 18.15 9.90
N ARG A 268 41.56 17.65 11.03
CA ARG A 268 41.36 18.45 12.23
C ARG A 268 42.68 18.97 12.79
N LYS A 269 43.72 18.14 12.81
CA LYS A 269 45.06 18.52 13.27
C LYS A 269 45.69 19.61 12.40
N GLN A 270 45.62 19.47 11.08
CA GLN A 270 46.10 20.47 10.13
C GLN A 270 45.35 21.80 10.28
N LYS A 271 44.02 21.74 10.37
CA LYS A 271 43.18 22.92 10.60
C LYS A 271 43.57 23.65 11.90
N LEU A 272 43.76 22.92 12.99
CA LEU A 272 44.21 23.50 14.26
C LEU A 272 45.62 24.11 14.16
N ASN A 273 46.51 23.50 13.38
CA ASN A 273 47.86 24.03 13.16
C ASN A 273 47.81 25.38 12.42
N ILE A 274 47.05 25.47 11.34
CA ILE A 274 46.86 26.71 10.58
C ILE A 274 46.25 27.81 11.47
N LEU A 275 45.23 27.47 12.27
CA LEU A 275 44.64 28.43 13.20
C LEU A 275 45.64 28.94 14.24
N ARG A 276 46.54 28.07 14.71
CA ARG A 276 47.62 28.45 15.64
C ARG A 276 48.61 29.42 14.98
N GLU A 277 49.05 29.12 13.76
CA GLU A 277 49.97 29.99 13.00
C GLU A 277 49.36 31.37 12.75
N ILE A 278 48.08 31.45 12.37
CA ILE A 278 47.36 32.71 12.21
C ILE A 278 47.28 33.47 13.54
N ALA A 279 46.97 32.78 14.64
CA ALA A 279 46.90 33.40 15.96
C ALA A 279 48.27 33.94 16.45
N GLU A 280 49.37 33.28 16.10
CA GLU A 280 50.73 33.75 16.40
C GLU A 280 51.12 34.95 15.53
N ALA A 281 50.74 34.95 14.25
CA ALA A 281 50.98 36.06 13.33
C ALA A 281 50.23 37.34 13.75
N MET A 282 49.03 37.22 14.33
CA MET A 282 48.25 38.35 14.85
C MET A 282 48.76 38.89 16.20
N LYS A 283 49.69 38.19 16.87
CA LYS A 283 50.29 38.63 18.15
C LYS A 283 51.60 39.41 17.96
N LYS A 284 52.13 39.50 16.74
CA LYS A 284 53.24 40.40 16.38
C LYS A 284 52.70 41.74 15.92
#